data_AF-A0A923X113-F1
#
_entry.id   AF-A0A923X113-F1
#
_cell.length_a   1.000
_cell.length_b   1.000
_cell.length_c   1.000
_cell.angle_alpha   90.00
_cell.angle_beta   90.00
_cell.angle_gamma   90.00
#
_symmetry.space_group_name_H-M   'P 1'
#
loop_
_entity.id
_entity.type
_entity.pdbx_description
1 polymer ?
#
loop_
_entity_poly.entity_id
_entity_poly.type
_entity_poly.pdbx_seq_one_letter_code
_entity_poly.pdbx_strand_id
1 'polypeptide(L)'
;MPGLAGSTATFATIEACDAAGIACYSGGQFELGIGRTQVQSIASLCFPDGPNDCAPVMFHGATPERLEAVTGPVTPPAGHVGFGWDAPTPANAV
;
A
#
# COMPACT_ATOMS: atom_id res chain seq x y z
N MET A 1 -10.34 7.68 -16.43
CA MET A 1 -10.32 6.79 -15.26
C MET A 1 -10.02 7.65 -14.05
N PRO A 2 -10.87 7.74 -13.02
CA PRO A 2 -10.45 8.40 -11.79
C PRO A 2 -9.37 7.51 -11.17
N GLY A 3 -8.14 8.01 -11.10
CA GLY A 3 -7.06 7.32 -10.43
C GLY A 3 -7.33 7.26 -8.92
N LEU A 4 -6.81 6.22 -8.27
CA LEU A 4 -6.77 6.07 -6.82
C LEU A 4 -6.27 7.36 -6.16
N ALA A 5 -6.99 7.83 -5.13
CA ALA A 5 -6.56 8.97 -4.34
C ALA A 5 -5.17 8.69 -3.74
N GLY A 6 -4.23 9.62 -3.89
CA GLY A 6 -2.96 9.57 -3.17
C GLY A 6 -3.17 9.71 -1.66
N SER A 7 -2.15 9.36 -0.87
CA SER A 7 -2.25 9.27 0.60
C SER A 7 -2.80 10.55 1.28
N THR A 8 -2.46 11.74 0.78
CA THR A 8 -2.99 13.00 1.31
C THR A 8 -4.51 13.14 1.12
N ALA A 9 -5.02 12.77 -0.05
CA ALA A 9 -6.45 12.77 -0.33
C ALA A 9 -7.18 11.66 0.43
N THR A 10 -6.51 10.52 0.67
CA THR A 10 -7.01 9.47 1.58
C THR A 10 -7.22 10.01 2.98
N PHE A 11 -6.18 10.58 3.62
CA PHE A 11 -6.31 11.09 4.98
C PHE A 11 -7.30 12.24 5.12
N ALA A 12 -7.34 13.18 4.16
CA ALA A 12 -8.33 14.25 4.15
C ALA A 12 -9.78 13.71 4.07
N THR A 13 -9.98 12.61 3.35
CA THR A 13 -11.29 11.94 3.29
C THR A 13 -11.64 11.28 4.62
N ILE A 14 -10.67 10.62 5.25
CA ILE A 14 -10.85 9.99 6.57
C ILE A 14 -11.25 11.05 7.60
N GLU A 15 -10.54 12.17 7.65
CA GLU A 15 -10.85 13.29 8.54
C GLU A 15 -12.25 13.87 8.28
N ALA A 16 -12.64 14.03 7.02
CA ALA A 16 -13.98 14.52 6.66
C ALA A 16 -15.08 13.54 7.09
N CYS A 17 -14.85 12.24 6.94
CA CYS A 17 -15.79 11.21 7.37
C CYS A 17 -15.91 11.15 8.89
N ASP A 18 -14.78 11.23 9.62
CA ASP A 18 -14.77 11.27 11.08
C ASP A 18 -15.55 12.47 11.62
N ALA A 19 -15.30 13.66 11.06
CA ALA A 19 -16.03 14.88 11.41
C ALA A 19 -17.54 14.80 11.13
N ALA A 20 -17.95 13.99 10.15
CA ALA A 20 -19.34 13.76 9.80
C ALA A 20 -19.97 12.56 10.54
N GLY A 21 -19.23 11.84 11.37
CA GLY A 21 -19.68 10.60 12.02
C GLY A 21 -19.95 9.45 11.03
N ILE A 22 -19.28 9.45 9.89
CA ILE A 22 -19.40 8.42 8.85
C ILE A 22 -18.34 7.34 9.12
N ALA A 23 -18.81 6.12 9.38
CA ALA A 23 -17.92 4.98 9.53
C ALA A 23 -17.20 4.65 8.21
N CYS A 24 -15.89 4.44 8.29
CA CYS A 24 -15.04 4.06 7.17
C CYS A 24 -14.35 2.71 7.44
N TYR A 25 -13.89 2.09 6.37
CA TYR A 25 -13.03 0.90 6.40
C TYR A 25 -12.01 1.02 5.28
N SER A 26 -10.87 0.34 5.42
CA SER A 26 -9.88 0.24 4.36
C SER A 26 -10.27 -0.87 3.38
N GLY A 27 -10.18 -0.59 2.09
CA GLY A 27 -10.36 -1.57 1.02
C GLY A 27 -9.12 -1.68 0.14
N GLY A 28 -8.97 -2.81 -0.54
CA GLY A 28 -7.91 -3.05 -1.51
C GLY A 28 -8.37 -2.88 -2.96
N GLN A 29 -7.42 -2.59 -3.84
CA GLN A 29 -7.56 -2.57 -5.30
C GLN A 29 -6.62 -3.59 -5.97
N PHE A 30 -6.46 -4.76 -5.34
CA PHE A 30 -5.54 -5.82 -5.77
C PHE A 30 -4.06 -5.44 -5.68
N GLU A 31 -3.67 -4.47 -4.84
CA GLU A 31 -2.28 -4.05 -4.70
C GLU A 31 -1.39 -5.25 -4.34
N LEU A 32 -0.27 -5.41 -5.03
CA LEU A 32 0.77 -6.38 -4.67
C LEU A 32 1.96 -5.64 -4.03
N GLY A 33 2.82 -6.39 -3.32
CA GLY A 33 4.05 -5.85 -2.72
C GLY A 33 3.81 -4.63 -1.82
N ILE A 34 4.54 -3.54 -2.06
CA ILE A 34 4.53 -2.32 -1.25
C ILE A 34 3.15 -1.70 -1.11
N GLY A 35 2.36 -1.65 -2.19
CA GLY A 35 1.00 -1.08 -2.14
C GLY A 35 0.10 -1.82 -1.13
N ARG A 36 0.31 -3.13 -0.96
CA ARG A 36 -0.42 -3.92 0.03
C ARG A 36 0.00 -3.59 1.46
N THR A 37 1.30 -3.44 1.70
CA THR A 37 1.79 -3.03 3.02
C THR A 37 1.30 -1.63 3.37
N GLN A 38 1.22 -0.73 2.40
CA GLN A 38 0.65 0.61 2.59
C GLN A 38 -0.82 0.54 3.01
N VAL A 39 -1.66 -0.19 2.26
CA VAL A 39 -3.11 -0.26 2.58
C VAL A 39 -3.38 -0.95 3.92
N GLN A 40 -2.65 -2.02 4.24
CA GLN A 40 -2.74 -2.70 5.54
C GLN A 40 -2.31 -1.82 6.71
N SER A 41 -1.33 -0.93 6.50
CA SER A 41 -0.89 -0.02 7.55
C SER A 41 -1.87 1.13 7.78
N ILE A 42 -2.50 1.63 6.71
CA ILE A 42 -3.59 2.60 6.86
C ILE A 42 -4.77 1.94 7.58
N ALA A 43 -5.10 0.70 7.22
CA ALA A 43 -6.14 -0.08 7.89
C ALA A 43 -5.88 -0.23 9.39
N SER A 44 -4.66 -0.58 9.80
CA SER A 44 -4.33 -0.76 11.22
C SER A 44 -4.32 0.54 12.02
N LEU A 45 -3.95 1.67 11.40
CA LEU A 45 -3.89 2.96 12.08
C LEU A 45 -5.25 3.64 12.18
N CYS A 46 -6.03 3.60 11.11
CA CYS A 46 -7.27 4.37 11.02
C CYS A 46 -8.52 3.53 11.32
N PHE A 47 -8.46 2.22 11.08
CA PHE A 47 -9.61 1.32 11.16
C PHE A 47 -9.30 -0.02 11.85
N PRO A 48 -8.65 -0.03 13.03
CA PRO A 48 -8.11 -1.26 13.63
C PRO A 48 -9.16 -2.35 13.87
N ASP A 49 -10.38 -1.96 14.21
CA ASP A 49 -11.51 -2.86 14.49
C ASP A 49 -12.48 -2.97 13.29
N GLY A 50 -12.17 -2.30 12.18
CA GLY A 50 -13.01 -2.25 11.00
C GLY A 50 -12.96 -3.56 10.20
N PRO A 51 -14.03 -3.89 9.44
CA PRO A 51 -14.06 -5.03 8.54
C PRO A 51 -13.25 -4.74 7.26
N ASN A 52 -11.95 -4.44 7.42
CA ASN A 52 -11.08 -4.01 6.33
C ASN A 52 -10.91 -5.10 5.28
N ASP A 53 -11.08 -4.74 4.01
CA ASP A 53 -10.90 -5.62 2.86
C ASP A 53 -9.45 -5.54 2.35
N CYS A 54 -8.52 -5.98 3.19
CA CYS A 54 -7.07 -5.96 2.92
C CYS A 54 -6.51 -7.39 2.88
N ALA A 55 -7.12 -8.26 2.06
CA ALA A 55 -6.89 -9.70 2.08
C ALA A 55 -5.39 -10.10 2.03
N PRO A 56 -4.96 -11.15 2.76
CA PRO A 56 -3.57 -11.62 2.73
C PRO A 56 -3.08 -12.06 1.33
N VAL A 57 -1.76 -12.02 1.12
CA VAL A 57 -1.12 -12.36 -0.16
C VAL A 57 -1.47 -13.77 -0.66
N MET A 58 -1.68 -14.72 0.26
CA MET A 58 -2.05 -16.12 -0.05
C MET A 58 -3.39 -16.26 -0.79
N PHE A 59 -4.25 -15.24 -0.73
CA PHE A 59 -5.52 -15.22 -1.45
C PHE A 59 -5.41 -14.64 -2.87
N HIS A 60 -4.24 -14.12 -3.27
CA HIS A 60 -4.01 -13.50 -4.57
C HIS A 60 -3.04 -14.38 -5.37
N GLY A 61 -3.59 -15.33 -6.13
CA GLY A 61 -2.86 -16.40 -6.83
C GLY A 61 -1.93 -15.98 -7.98
N ALA A 62 -1.38 -14.77 -7.97
CA ALA A 62 -0.39 -14.31 -8.93
C ALA A 62 0.96 -14.16 -8.23
N THR A 63 1.81 -15.18 -8.33
CA THR A 63 3.26 -15.00 -8.12
C THR A 63 3.80 -14.25 -9.33
N PRO A 64 4.32 -13.01 -9.18
CA PRO A 64 4.86 -12.28 -10.32
C PRO A 64 6.08 -13.05 -10.86
N GLU A 65 5.99 -13.57 -12.09
CA GLU A 65 7.17 -14.03 -12.81
C GLU A 65 8.09 -12.83 -12.97
N ARG A 66 9.25 -12.92 -12.31
CA ARG A 66 10.36 -11.97 -12.22
C ARG A 66 10.35 -10.88 -13.31
N LEU A 67 9.55 -9.84 -13.09
CA LEU A 67 9.48 -8.69 -13.97
C LEU A 67 10.70 -7.82 -13.69
N GLU A 68 11.63 -7.79 -14.63
CA GLU A 68 12.68 -6.79 -14.65
C GLU A 68 12.04 -5.42 -14.86
N ALA A 69 11.84 -4.70 -13.75
CA ALA A 69 11.27 -3.36 -13.75
C ALA A 69 12.26 -2.35 -14.35
N VAL A 70 11.85 -1.66 -15.42
CA VAL A 70 12.51 -0.44 -15.91
C VAL A 70 12.37 0.63 -14.80
N THR A 71 13.44 1.09 -14.15
CA THR A 71 14.53 1.99 -14.59
C THR A 71 14.07 3.39 -15.04
N GLY A 72 13.71 4.23 -14.06
CA GLY A 72 13.88 5.70 -14.15
C GLY A 72 12.77 6.59 -13.55
N PRO A 73 13.05 7.30 -12.45
CA PRO A 73 13.71 6.76 -11.27
C PRO A 73 12.74 6.85 -10.09
N VAL A 74 12.47 5.76 -9.35
CA VAL A 74 11.90 5.90 -8.01
C VAL A 74 12.95 5.49 -7.00
N THR A 75 13.69 6.50 -6.52
CA THR A 75 14.67 6.33 -5.46
C THR A 75 14.03 6.67 -4.12
N PRO A 76 14.02 5.72 -3.17
CA PRO A 76 13.83 5.95 -1.75
C PRO A 76 15.08 6.60 -1.17
N PRO A 77 15.00 7.82 -0.62
CA PRO A 77 16.18 8.58 -0.26
C PRO A 77 16.71 8.23 1.14
N ALA A 78 18.01 8.46 1.36
CA ALA A 78 18.53 8.55 2.72
C ALA A 78 17.74 9.63 3.50
N GLY A 79 17.11 9.27 4.63
CA GLY A 79 16.13 10.12 5.34
C GLY A 79 14.66 9.66 5.26
N HIS A 80 14.39 8.45 4.76
CA HIS A 80 13.05 7.86 4.64
C HIS A 80 12.30 7.72 5.99
N VAL A 81 11.04 8.20 6.05
CA VAL A 81 10.01 7.84 7.06
C VAL A 81 8.62 7.87 6.40
N GLY A 82 7.81 6.83 6.63
CA GLY A 82 6.61 6.51 5.82
C GLY A 82 6.72 5.08 5.24
N PHE A 83 5.79 4.62 4.39
CA PHE A 83 5.74 3.19 3.98
C PHE A 83 6.48 2.86 2.68
N GLY A 84 7.20 1.72 2.71
CA GLY A 84 8.62 1.59 2.32
C GLY A 84 9.02 1.23 0.89
N TRP A 85 10.34 1.10 0.68
CA TRP A 85 10.96 0.78 -0.62
C TRP A 85 12.31 0.02 -0.55
N ASP A 86 12.79 -0.45 -1.72
CA ASP A 86 13.25 -1.81 -2.04
C ASP A 86 14.77 -2.14 -1.96
N ALA A 87 15.11 -3.43 -2.17
CA ALA A 87 16.42 -4.10 -2.07
C ALA A 87 17.28 -4.16 -3.37
N PRO A 88 18.62 -4.38 -3.28
CA PRO A 88 19.44 -4.97 -4.36
C PRO A 88 19.85 -6.45 -4.12
N THR A 89 19.77 -7.26 -5.18
CA THR A 89 19.99 -8.72 -5.30
C THR A 89 21.41 -9.22 -4.94
N PRO A 90 21.61 -10.45 -4.39
CA PRO A 90 22.95 -11.05 -4.30
C PRO A 90 23.55 -11.32 -5.68
N ALA A 91 24.81 -10.95 -5.88
CA ALA A 91 25.57 -11.11 -7.12
C ALA A 91 25.85 -12.57 -7.52
N ASN A 92 25.56 -13.53 -6.65
CA ASN A 92 25.77 -14.95 -6.85
C ASN A 92 24.83 -15.71 -5.91
N ALA A 93 23.63 -16.01 -6.40
CA ALA A 93 22.79 -17.05 -5.82
C ALA A 93 22.95 -18.28 -6.73
N VAL A 94 23.69 -19.26 -6.19
CA VAL A 94 24.21 -20.51 -6.79
C VAL A 94 23.19 -21.24 -7.66
#